data_AF-A0A3M7MAN6-F1
#
_entry.id   AF-A0A3M7MAN6-F1
#
_cell.length_a   1.000
_cell.length_b   1.000
_cell.length_c   1.000
_cell.angle_alpha   90.00
_cell.angle_beta   90.00
_cell.angle_gamma   90.00
#
_symmetry.space_group_name_H-M   'P 1'
#
loop_
_entity.id
_entity.type
_entity.pdbx_description
1 polymer ?
#
loop_
_entity_poly.entity_id
_entity_poly.type
_entity_poly.pdbx_seq_one_letter_code
_entity_poly.pdbx_strand_id
1 'polypeptide(L)'
;MSSKDAHLYGARPKGRAKTKEISSSSSLAFSSTLSNLIKNSSAESSKSAAGRARPQKEDIFKTHNKNVKKRALKDLEDADFTQKHRGRTTEEKGEDEAAWKRTKRRMEEKARLYDALKRGDVEDLDDKYGVDFDRKWAEKQEKGEAESAASSESEASEEEELVEYTDEFGRTRKGTRAEAAREERRKRTLAADEPDRFTARPSMPSNIIYGDAVQTQAFNPDETIAQQMADLAAKRDKELTPPPELHFDGKAEVRQRGMGFFNFSKDEEERKEQMSRIEKEREETERVRRERKEQIEKRKEMIRNKKRAIQEKRSQGQAERFLDELGAELFKDKDDGDEKGQEKEGEEAAKEAA
;
A
#
# COMPACT_ATOMS: atom_id res chain seq x y z
N MET A 1 28.61 -13.33 8.42
CA MET A 1 28.36 -11.99 7.87
C MET A 1 29.59 -11.14 8.15
N SER A 2 30.34 -10.82 7.10
CA SER A 2 31.62 -10.10 7.19
C SER A 2 31.38 -8.67 7.67
N SER A 3 32.29 -8.12 8.48
CA SER A 3 32.20 -6.74 9.00
C SER A 3 32.17 -5.68 7.90
N LYS A 4 32.54 -6.03 6.67
CA LYS A 4 32.52 -5.15 5.50
C LYS A 4 31.12 -4.86 4.97
N ASP A 5 30.14 -5.74 5.23
CA ASP A 5 28.78 -5.57 4.70
C ASP A 5 27.86 -4.74 5.63
N ALA A 6 28.37 -4.35 6.80
CA ALA A 6 27.61 -3.63 7.82
C ALA A 6 27.20 -2.21 7.41
N HIS A 7 27.92 -1.61 6.46
CA HIS A 7 27.61 -0.27 5.92
C HIS A 7 26.48 -0.28 4.89
N LEU A 8 26.16 -1.42 4.28
CA LEU A 8 25.14 -1.52 3.23
C LEU A 8 23.71 -1.50 3.77
N TYR A 9 23.50 -1.82 5.05
CA TYR A 9 22.17 -2.01 5.65
C TYR A 9 21.87 -1.10 6.85
N GLY A 10 22.33 0.16 6.85
CA GLY A 10 21.80 1.20 7.75
C GLY A 10 21.82 0.86 9.24
N ALA A 11 22.76 0.03 9.70
CA ALA A 11 22.81 -0.41 11.08
C ALA A 11 23.20 0.76 12.01
N ARG A 12 22.30 1.14 12.93
CA ARG A 12 22.56 2.16 13.97
C ARG A 12 23.76 1.73 14.83
N PRO A 13 24.69 2.64 15.19
CA PRO A 13 25.78 2.30 16.08
C PRO A 13 25.22 1.88 17.45
N LYS A 14 25.63 0.69 17.94
CA LYS A 14 25.18 0.18 19.24
C LYS A 14 25.63 1.14 20.35
N GLY A 15 24.67 1.70 21.08
CA GLY A 15 24.91 2.55 22.23
C GLY A 15 25.74 1.81 23.29
N ARG A 16 26.82 2.44 23.77
CA ARG A 16 27.65 1.93 24.87
C ARG A 16 26.92 2.19 26.19
N ALA A 17 25.96 1.35 26.50
CA ALA A 17 25.42 1.21 27.85
C ALA A 17 25.06 -0.26 28.06
N LYS A 18 26.07 -1.09 28.33
CA LYS A 18 25.83 -2.41 28.93
C LYS A 18 25.89 -2.21 30.43
N THR A 19 24.72 -2.15 31.08
CA THR A 19 24.57 -2.60 32.46
C THR A 19 25.07 -4.04 32.51
N LYS A 20 26.24 -4.26 33.11
CA LYS A 20 26.87 -5.59 33.17
C LYS A 20 26.10 -6.41 34.20
N GLU A 21 25.42 -7.46 33.73
CA GLU A 21 24.87 -8.48 34.60
C GLU A 21 25.99 -9.12 35.43
N ILE A 22 25.65 -9.41 36.69
CA ILE A 22 26.56 -9.89 37.72
C ILE A 22 26.87 -11.36 37.42
N SER A 23 27.79 -11.62 36.50
CA SER A 23 28.27 -12.98 36.23
C SER A 23 29.42 -13.30 37.18
N SER A 24 29.13 -14.11 38.19
CA SER A 24 30.05 -14.59 39.23
C SER A 24 30.99 -15.72 38.76
N SER A 25 31.30 -15.79 37.46
CA SER A 25 32.06 -16.91 36.87
C SER A 25 33.57 -16.69 36.75
N SER A 26 34.10 -15.54 37.19
CA SER A 26 35.55 -15.28 37.16
C SER A 26 36.02 -14.54 38.42
N SER A 27 36.98 -15.13 39.14
CA SER A 27 37.60 -14.56 40.35
C SER A 27 38.23 -13.19 40.11
N LEU A 28 38.73 -12.93 38.89
CA LEU A 28 39.25 -11.63 38.47
C LEU A 28 38.13 -10.58 38.37
N ALA A 29 36.96 -10.94 37.83
CA ALA A 29 35.81 -10.04 37.76
C ALA A 29 35.29 -9.71 39.17
N PHE A 30 35.19 -10.70 40.05
CA PHE A 30 34.75 -10.52 41.43
C PHE A 30 35.70 -9.60 42.23
N SER A 31 37.02 -9.80 42.14
CA SER A 31 38.00 -8.94 42.81
C SER A 31 37.96 -7.48 42.32
N SER A 32 37.76 -7.27 41.01
CA SER A 32 37.65 -5.92 40.44
C SER A 32 36.37 -5.20 40.88
N THR A 33 35.27 -5.92 41.04
CA THR A 33 34.02 -5.37 41.56
C THR A 33 34.09 -5.07 43.05
N LEU A 34 34.74 -5.94 43.83
CA LEU A 34 34.94 -5.72 45.26
C LEU A 34 35.86 -4.51 45.52
N SER A 35 36.94 -4.37 44.75
CA SER A 35 37.84 -3.22 44.83
C SER A 35 37.12 -1.91 44.51
N ASN A 36 36.28 -1.89 43.48
CA ASN A 36 35.48 -0.71 43.15
C ASN A 36 34.42 -0.39 44.21
N LEU A 37 33.80 -1.40 44.81
CA LEU A 37 32.80 -1.20 45.86
C LEU A 37 33.44 -0.71 47.16
N ILE A 38 34.63 -1.21 47.53
CA ILE A 38 35.43 -0.71 48.66
C ILE A 38 35.87 0.74 48.40
N LYS A 39 36.27 1.07 47.17
CA LYS A 39 36.66 2.44 46.82
C LYS A 39 35.48 3.40 46.92
N ASN A 40 34.28 2.96 46.51
CA ASN A 40 33.07 3.78 46.61
C ASN A 40 32.58 3.92 48.06
N SER A 41 32.68 2.88 48.89
CA SER A 41 32.32 2.97 50.31
C SER A 41 33.30 3.78 51.15
N SER A 42 34.58 3.85 50.74
CA SER A 42 35.59 4.73 51.38
C SER A 42 35.36 6.22 51.12
N ALA A 43 34.56 6.58 50.10
CA ALA A 43 34.28 7.96 49.71
C ALA A 43 33.06 8.56 50.43
N GLU A 44 32.32 7.78 51.20
CA GLU A 44 31.10 8.22 51.92
C GLU A 44 31.39 8.81 53.32
N SER A 45 32.65 9.16 53.61
CA SER A 45 33.00 9.86 54.86
C SER A 45 33.81 11.13 54.61
N SER A 46 33.10 12.26 54.79
CA SER A 46 33.62 13.60 55.10
C SER A 46 34.17 14.50 53.97
N LYS A 47 33.56 15.70 53.94
CA LYS A 47 34.01 17.02 53.45
C LYS A 47 33.52 17.51 52.07
N SER A 48 32.70 18.57 52.15
CA SER A 48 32.43 19.55 51.11
C SER A 48 33.69 20.37 50.81
N ALA A 49 34.13 20.38 49.55
CA ALA A 49 35.29 21.15 49.09
C ALA A 49 34.88 22.22 48.05
N ALA A 50 35.56 23.36 48.15
CA ALA A 50 35.25 24.68 47.59
C ALA A 50 34.97 24.74 46.08
N GLY A 51 34.02 25.59 45.69
CA GLY A 51 33.62 25.82 44.31
C GLY A 51 34.65 26.62 43.51
N ARG A 52 35.02 26.10 42.33
CA ARG A 52 35.68 26.87 41.27
C ARG A 52 34.72 27.93 40.69
N ALA A 53 35.23 29.12 40.41
CA ALA A 53 34.51 30.18 39.70
C ALA A 53 34.00 29.68 38.34
N ARG A 54 32.69 29.84 38.10
CA ARG A 54 32.04 29.48 36.82
C ARG A 54 32.16 30.63 35.83
N PRO A 55 32.45 30.38 34.54
CA PRO A 55 32.38 31.42 33.52
C PRO A 55 30.93 31.91 33.38
N GLN A 56 30.74 33.23 33.26
CA GLN A 56 29.44 33.85 33.01
C GLN A 56 28.84 33.25 31.73
N LYS A 57 27.61 32.74 31.82
CA LYS A 57 26.92 32.16 30.67
C LYS A 57 26.49 33.31 29.76
N GLU A 58 26.99 33.32 28.53
CA GLU A 58 26.44 34.12 27.45
C GLU A 58 24.92 33.89 27.36
N ASP A 59 24.19 34.98 27.16
CA ASP A 59 22.73 35.02 27.10
C ASP A 59 22.19 34.00 26.07
N ILE A 60 21.28 33.13 26.52
CA ILE A 60 20.69 32.01 25.76
C ILE A 60 20.01 32.52 24.48
N PHE A 61 19.63 33.80 24.45
CA PHE A 61 19.01 34.45 23.30
C PHE A 61 20.02 35.12 22.34
N LYS A 62 21.30 35.23 22.72
CA LYS A 62 22.36 35.80 21.87
C LYS A 62 23.17 34.72 21.16
N THR A 63 23.41 33.58 21.80
CA THR A 63 24.18 32.48 21.19
C THR A 63 23.26 31.51 20.44
N HIS A 64 23.29 31.55 19.11
CA HIS A 64 22.64 30.52 18.30
C HIS A 64 23.38 29.19 18.47
N ASN A 65 22.64 28.08 18.59
CA ASN A 65 23.23 26.75 18.74
C ASN A 65 24.28 26.50 17.63
N LYS A 66 25.43 25.94 18.01
CA LYS A 66 26.49 25.55 17.06
C LYS A 66 25.85 24.70 15.96
N ASN A 67 26.00 25.13 14.71
CA ASN A 67 25.45 24.53 13.48
C ASN A 67 24.01 24.91 13.07
N VAL A 68 23.30 25.81 13.76
CA VAL A 68 21.99 26.29 13.29
C VAL A 68 22.11 27.04 11.97
N LYS A 69 23.12 27.92 11.83
CA LYS A 69 23.38 28.64 10.57
C LYS A 69 23.73 27.68 9.42
N LYS A 70 24.46 26.59 9.69
CA LYS A 70 24.78 25.57 8.69
C LYS A 70 23.54 24.79 8.23
N ARG A 71 22.61 24.50 9.16
CA ARG A 71 21.34 23.85 8.84
C ARG A 71 20.42 24.79 8.04
N ALA A 72 20.32 26.04 8.46
CA ALA A 72 19.55 27.06 7.73
C ALA A 72 20.08 27.29 6.32
N LEU A 73 21.41 27.27 6.11
CA LEU A 73 22.01 27.34 4.78
C LEU A 73 21.70 26.10 3.93
N LYS A 74 21.75 24.90 4.52
CA LYS A 74 21.39 23.66 3.82
C LYS A 74 19.92 23.65 3.39
N ASP A 75 19.02 24.13 4.24
CA ASP A 75 17.59 24.19 3.93
C ASP A 75 17.28 25.21 2.81
N LEU A 76 18.14 26.22 2.60
CA LEU A 76 18.06 27.12 1.45
C LEU A 76 18.63 26.50 0.16
N GLU A 77 19.66 25.66 0.25
CA GLU A 77 20.22 24.92 -0.91
C GLU A 77 19.28 23.79 -1.38
N ASP A 78 18.55 23.14 -0.47
CA ASP A 78 17.60 22.05 -0.79
C ASP A 78 16.27 22.57 -1.41
N ALA A 79 16.03 23.90 -1.43
CA ALA A 79 14.87 24.50 -2.09
C ALA A 79 15.01 24.57 -3.63
N ASP A 80 16.24 24.57 -4.14
CA ASP A 80 16.53 24.39 -5.56
C ASP A 80 16.58 22.88 -5.88
N PHE A 81 15.42 22.23 -5.79
CA PHE A 81 15.23 20.78 -6.03
C PHE A 81 15.38 20.42 -7.53
N THR A 82 16.48 20.84 -8.16
CA THR A 82 17.04 20.13 -9.31
C THR A 82 18.01 19.13 -8.73
N GLN A 83 17.64 17.86 -8.82
CA GLN A 83 18.48 16.74 -8.41
C GLN A 83 19.73 16.73 -9.30
N LYS A 84 20.73 17.55 -8.97
CA LYS A 84 22.05 17.54 -9.60
C LYS A 84 22.71 16.25 -9.15
N HIS A 85 22.39 15.16 -9.85
CA HIS A 85 23.12 13.92 -9.77
C HIS A 85 24.60 14.27 -9.89
N ARG A 86 25.40 13.84 -8.91
CA ARG A 86 26.86 13.84 -8.97
C ARG A 86 27.25 13.44 -10.40
N GLY A 87 28.06 14.26 -11.07
CA GLY A 87 28.44 14.02 -12.47
C GLY A 87 28.86 12.57 -12.66
N ARG A 88 28.06 11.82 -13.44
CA ARG A 88 28.19 10.38 -13.61
C ARG A 88 29.55 10.05 -14.20
N THR A 89 30.23 9.07 -13.61
CA THR A 89 31.58 8.67 -14.04
C THR A 89 31.54 8.04 -15.45
N THR A 90 32.67 8.02 -16.15
CA THR A 90 32.76 7.48 -17.53
C THR A 90 32.40 6.00 -17.60
N GLU A 91 32.74 5.24 -16.56
CA GLU A 91 32.42 3.81 -16.44
C GLU A 91 30.91 3.60 -16.30
N GLU A 92 30.26 4.35 -15.41
CA GLU A 92 28.81 4.27 -15.23
C GLU A 92 28.02 4.66 -16.50
N LYS A 93 28.53 5.61 -17.31
CA LYS A 93 27.94 5.96 -18.62
C LYS A 93 28.09 4.82 -19.64
N GLY A 94 29.23 4.13 -19.66
CA GLY A 94 29.45 2.99 -20.54
C GLY A 94 28.54 1.80 -20.21
N GLU A 95 28.30 1.55 -18.91
CA GLU A 95 27.36 0.52 -18.46
C GLU A 95 25.92 0.84 -18.86
N ASP A 96 25.50 2.11 -18.76
CA ASP A 96 24.18 2.56 -19.23
C ASP A 96 24.03 2.39 -20.73
N GLU A 97 25.05 2.76 -21.52
CA GLU A 97 25.01 2.60 -22.97
C GLU A 97 24.90 1.13 -23.38
N ALA A 98 25.60 0.24 -22.67
CA ALA A 98 25.48 -1.19 -22.88
C ALA A 98 24.08 -1.70 -22.48
N ALA A 99 23.53 -1.22 -21.35
CA ALA A 99 22.16 -1.55 -20.94
C ALA A 99 21.13 -1.04 -21.95
N TRP A 100 21.30 0.18 -22.45
CA TRP A 100 20.46 0.81 -23.47
C TRP A 100 20.49 0.04 -24.79
N LYS A 101 21.67 -0.41 -25.24
CA LYS A 101 21.79 -1.25 -26.44
C LYS A 101 21.07 -2.59 -26.27
N ARG A 102 21.14 -3.21 -25.08
CA ARG A 102 20.42 -4.46 -24.79
C ARG A 102 18.91 -4.26 -24.76
N THR A 103 18.42 -3.20 -24.14
CA THR A 103 16.97 -2.90 -24.10
C THR A 103 16.45 -2.56 -25.49
N LYS A 104 17.20 -1.77 -26.27
CA LYS A 104 16.87 -1.45 -27.66
C LYS A 104 16.76 -2.71 -28.52
N ARG A 105 17.74 -3.62 -28.45
CA ARG A 105 17.69 -4.89 -29.19
C ARG A 105 16.46 -5.72 -28.83
N ARG A 106 16.13 -5.84 -27.54
CA ARG A 106 14.94 -6.58 -27.09
C ARG A 106 13.63 -5.93 -27.57
N MET A 107 13.59 -4.60 -27.64
CA MET A 107 12.45 -3.87 -28.20
C MET A 107 12.30 -4.14 -29.70
N GLU A 108 13.40 -4.11 -30.45
CA GLU A 108 13.40 -4.43 -31.88
C GLU A 108 12.97 -5.89 -32.15
N GLU A 109 13.45 -6.84 -31.35
CA GLU A 109 13.04 -8.26 -31.42
C GLU A 109 11.54 -8.41 -31.14
N LYS A 110 11.01 -7.71 -30.14
CA LYS A 110 9.56 -7.70 -29.84
C LYS A 110 8.73 -7.04 -30.92
N ALA A 111 9.24 -5.97 -31.55
CA ALA A 111 8.57 -5.32 -32.67
C ALA A 111 8.48 -6.26 -33.87
N ARG A 112 9.60 -6.91 -34.23
CA ARG A 112 9.62 -7.92 -35.30
C ARG A 112 8.67 -9.08 -35.02
N LEU A 113 8.64 -9.57 -33.78
CA LEU A 113 7.72 -10.62 -33.37
C LEU A 113 6.26 -10.15 -33.51
N TYR A 114 5.95 -8.93 -33.05
CA TYR A 114 4.61 -8.35 -33.20
C TYR A 114 4.19 -8.19 -34.67
N ASP A 115 5.10 -7.79 -35.55
CA ASP A 115 4.82 -7.67 -36.99
C ASP A 115 4.64 -9.03 -37.66
N ALA A 116 5.40 -10.06 -37.24
CA ALA A 116 5.24 -11.43 -37.72
C ALA A 116 3.91 -12.04 -37.25
N LEU A 117 3.54 -11.81 -35.99
CA LEU A 117 2.25 -12.19 -35.39
C LEU A 117 1.09 -11.50 -36.10
N LYS A 118 1.21 -10.21 -36.37
CA LYS A 118 0.21 -9.42 -37.09
C LYS A 118 0.03 -9.90 -38.54
N ARG A 119 1.10 -10.41 -39.15
CA ARG A 119 1.08 -10.95 -40.51
C ARG A 119 0.61 -12.41 -40.58
N GLY A 120 0.56 -13.11 -39.44
CA GLY A 120 0.20 -14.53 -39.37
C GLY A 120 1.33 -15.50 -39.71
N ASP A 121 2.58 -15.04 -39.82
CA ASP A 121 3.75 -15.91 -40.04
C ASP A 121 4.06 -16.79 -38.82
N VAL A 122 3.66 -16.33 -37.64
CA VAL A 122 3.82 -17.02 -36.35
C VAL A 122 2.44 -17.07 -35.70
N GLU A 123 1.94 -18.27 -35.44
CA GLU A 123 0.65 -18.49 -34.78
C GLU A 123 0.85 -18.63 -33.25
N ASP A 124 0.00 -17.95 -32.49
CA ASP A 124 -0.02 -18.00 -31.02
C ASP A 124 -0.85 -19.18 -30.50
N LEU A 125 -0.51 -20.39 -30.93
CA LEU A 125 -1.27 -21.62 -30.62
C LEU A 125 -1.45 -21.92 -29.12
N ASP A 126 -0.56 -21.40 -28.27
CA ASP A 126 -0.56 -21.62 -26.82
C ASP A 126 -0.91 -20.35 -26.01
N ASP A 127 -1.48 -19.31 -26.64
CA ASP A 127 -1.76 -17.99 -26.02
C ASP A 127 -0.55 -17.33 -25.33
N LYS A 128 0.67 -17.73 -25.72
CA LYS A 128 1.91 -17.38 -25.01
C LYS A 128 2.21 -15.88 -24.99
N TYR A 129 1.79 -15.14 -26.00
CA TYR A 129 2.08 -13.71 -26.13
C TYR A 129 0.87 -12.83 -25.81
N GLY A 130 -0.33 -13.42 -25.66
CA GLY A 130 -1.55 -12.76 -25.19
C GLY A 130 -1.99 -11.57 -26.07
N VAL A 131 -1.74 -11.64 -27.38
CA VAL A 131 -2.12 -10.59 -28.32
C VAL A 131 -3.36 -11.01 -29.12
N ASP A 132 -4.53 -10.49 -28.71
CA ASP A 132 -5.78 -10.76 -29.42
C ASP A 132 -5.95 -9.82 -30.62
N PHE A 133 -5.59 -10.26 -31.82
CA PHE A 133 -5.73 -9.45 -33.03
C PHE A 133 -7.19 -9.16 -33.39
N ASP A 134 -8.12 -10.06 -33.08
CA ASP A 134 -9.57 -9.89 -33.34
C ASP A 134 -10.15 -8.72 -32.53
N ARG A 135 -9.77 -8.62 -31.26
CA ARG A 135 -10.17 -7.50 -30.40
C ARG A 135 -9.55 -6.18 -30.87
N LYS A 136 -8.27 -6.20 -31.23
CA LYS A 136 -7.58 -5.01 -31.78
C LYS A 136 -8.17 -4.56 -33.11
N TRP A 137 -8.62 -5.49 -33.94
CA TRP A 137 -9.30 -5.21 -35.20
C TRP A 137 -10.66 -4.55 -34.95
N ALA A 138 -11.46 -5.07 -34.01
CA ALA A 138 -12.74 -4.49 -33.61
C ALA A 138 -12.60 -3.07 -33.03
N GLU A 139 -11.64 -2.84 -32.11
CA GLU A 139 -11.36 -1.52 -31.53
C GLU A 139 -10.87 -0.51 -32.59
N LYS A 140 -10.15 -0.97 -33.62
CA LYS A 140 -9.66 -0.10 -34.70
C LYS A 140 -10.78 0.33 -35.65
N GLN A 141 -11.74 -0.55 -35.94
CA GLN A 141 -12.94 -0.22 -36.70
C GLN A 141 -13.82 0.78 -35.93
N GLU A 142 -13.99 0.60 -34.61
CA GLU A 142 -14.71 1.55 -33.75
C GLU A 142 -14.04 2.94 -33.75
N LYS A 143 -12.71 2.98 -33.84
CA LYS A 143 -11.93 4.22 -33.89
C LYS A 143 -11.88 4.87 -35.29
N GLY A 144 -12.44 4.23 -36.32
CA GLY A 144 -12.57 4.81 -37.67
C GLY A 144 -11.26 4.96 -38.45
N GLU A 145 -10.25 4.14 -38.18
CA GLU A 145 -8.95 4.20 -38.86
C GLU A 145 -8.88 3.18 -40.02
N ALA A 146 -9.21 3.62 -41.24
CA ALA A 146 -9.27 2.78 -42.44
C ALA A 146 -7.91 2.15 -42.81
N GLU A 147 -7.94 0.88 -43.23
CA GLU A 147 -6.76 0.07 -43.58
C GLU A 147 -6.14 0.49 -44.93
N SER A 148 -4.91 0.98 -44.93
CA SER A 148 -4.06 0.98 -46.12
C SER A 148 -3.37 -0.39 -46.25
N ALA A 149 -4.02 -1.32 -46.93
CA ALA A 149 -3.47 -2.63 -47.25
C ALA A 149 -2.34 -2.50 -48.29
N ALA A 150 -1.08 -2.58 -47.84
CA ALA A 150 0.06 -2.85 -48.71
C ALA A 150 0.14 -4.36 -48.94
N SER A 151 -0.60 -4.85 -49.93
CA SER A 151 -0.51 -6.22 -50.42
C SER A 151 0.83 -6.41 -51.14
N SER A 152 1.65 -7.33 -50.65
CA SER A 152 2.86 -7.79 -51.32
C SER A 152 2.47 -8.85 -52.34
N GLU A 153 2.37 -8.43 -53.60
CA GLU A 153 2.19 -9.26 -54.79
C GLU A 153 3.29 -10.34 -54.84
N SER A 154 2.93 -11.61 -54.71
CA SER A 154 3.83 -12.73 -55.03
C SER A 154 3.39 -13.36 -56.35
N GLU A 155 4.31 -13.30 -57.30
CA GLU A 155 4.12 -13.69 -58.70
C GLU A 155 3.60 -15.12 -58.89
N ALA A 156 2.51 -15.21 -59.65
CA ALA A 156 2.03 -16.43 -60.26
C ALA A 156 2.76 -16.65 -61.59
N SER A 157 3.52 -17.73 -61.69
CA SER A 157 3.99 -18.23 -62.98
C SER A 157 4.31 -19.72 -62.86
N GLU A 158 3.44 -20.56 -63.43
CA GLU A 158 3.76 -21.67 -64.33
C GLU A 158 2.48 -22.48 -64.60
N GLU A 159 2.25 -22.79 -65.87
CA GLU A 159 1.09 -23.52 -66.38
C GLU A 159 0.99 -24.90 -65.70
N GLU A 160 0.07 -25.05 -64.76
CA GLU A 160 -0.13 -26.30 -64.04
C GLU A 160 -0.68 -27.39 -64.97
N GLU A 161 0.13 -28.43 -65.20
CA GLU A 161 -0.25 -29.63 -65.95
C GLU A 161 -1.51 -30.27 -65.31
N LEU A 162 -2.66 -30.14 -65.98
CA LEU A 162 -3.95 -30.66 -65.55
C LEU A 162 -3.99 -32.18 -65.77
N VAL A 163 -3.92 -32.96 -64.68
CA VAL A 163 -3.99 -34.42 -64.67
C VAL A 163 -5.41 -34.87 -64.34
N GLU A 164 -5.88 -35.91 -65.02
CA GLU A 164 -7.17 -36.56 -64.70
C GLU A 164 -7.00 -37.49 -63.49
N TYR A 165 -7.75 -37.22 -62.42
CA TYR A 165 -7.79 -38.05 -61.21
C TYR A 165 -9.24 -38.35 -60.80
N THR A 166 -9.44 -39.40 -60.00
CA THR A 166 -10.77 -39.82 -59.52
C THR A 166 -11.06 -39.30 -58.12
N ASP A 167 -12.05 -38.41 -58.01
CA ASP A 167 -12.61 -37.83 -56.78
C ASP A 167 -13.14 -38.93 -55.84
N GLU A 168 -13.35 -38.56 -54.58
CA GLU A 168 -13.84 -39.38 -53.46
C GLU A 168 -15.21 -39.99 -53.72
N PHE A 169 -15.99 -39.34 -54.59
CA PHE A 169 -17.30 -39.79 -55.06
C PHE A 169 -17.22 -40.67 -56.32
N GLY A 170 -16.02 -41.07 -56.74
CA GLY A 170 -15.78 -41.92 -57.91
C GLY A 170 -15.96 -41.22 -59.26
N ARG A 171 -15.99 -39.88 -59.29
CA ARG A 171 -16.09 -39.07 -60.52
C ARG A 171 -14.70 -38.71 -61.03
N THR A 172 -14.49 -38.74 -62.35
CA THR A 172 -13.23 -38.27 -62.95
C THR A 172 -13.23 -36.74 -63.04
N ARG A 173 -12.24 -36.09 -62.44
CA ARG A 173 -12.01 -34.64 -62.48
C ARG A 173 -10.63 -34.34 -63.06
N LYS A 174 -10.47 -33.20 -63.72
CA LYS A 174 -9.16 -32.66 -64.14
C LYS A 174 -8.70 -31.65 -63.10
N GLY A 175 -7.51 -31.81 -62.56
CA GLY A 175 -6.94 -30.89 -61.59
C GLY A 175 -5.42 -30.95 -61.58
N THR A 176 -4.81 -30.21 -60.67
CA THR A 176 -3.35 -30.09 -60.63
C THR A 176 -2.70 -31.37 -60.12
N ARG A 177 -1.45 -31.63 -60.50
CA ARG A 177 -0.69 -32.78 -59.99
C ARG A 177 -0.63 -32.85 -58.46
N ALA A 178 -0.63 -31.70 -57.79
CA ALA A 178 -0.67 -31.61 -56.33
C ALA A 178 -2.01 -32.07 -55.73
N GLU A 179 -3.12 -31.76 -56.41
CA GLU A 179 -4.47 -32.18 -56.02
C GLU A 179 -4.66 -33.68 -56.18
N ALA A 180 -4.24 -34.24 -57.32
CA ALA A 180 -4.23 -35.68 -57.56
C ALA A 180 -3.45 -36.45 -56.49
N ALA A 181 -2.28 -35.95 -56.07
CA ALA A 181 -1.45 -36.57 -55.04
C ALA A 181 -2.06 -36.48 -53.62
N ARG A 182 -2.84 -35.43 -53.32
CA ARG A 182 -3.58 -35.35 -52.03
C ARG A 182 -4.69 -36.38 -51.97
N GLU A 183 -5.46 -36.53 -53.04
CA GLU A 183 -6.53 -37.52 -53.08
C GLU A 183 -6.02 -38.96 -53.03
N GLU A 184 -4.91 -39.27 -53.68
CA GLU A 184 -4.30 -40.60 -53.60
C GLU A 184 -3.86 -40.94 -52.18
N ARG A 185 -3.28 -39.98 -51.45
CA ARG A 185 -2.95 -40.14 -50.02
C ARG A 185 -4.20 -40.36 -49.18
N ARG A 186 -5.28 -39.61 -49.44
CA ARG A 186 -6.56 -39.77 -48.74
C ARG A 186 -7.21 -41.13 -49.02
N LYS A 187 -7.13 -41.63 -50.25
CA LYS A 187 -7.59 -42.98 -50.60
C LYS A 187 -6.81 -44.05 -49.85
N ARG A 188 -5.49 -43.87 -49.71
CA ARG A 188 -4.65 -44.80 -48.96
C ARG A 188 -4.94 -44.79 -47.46
N THR A 189 -5.28 -43.65 -46.86
CA THR A 189 -5.69 -43.59 -45.44
C THR A 189 -7.08 -44.18 -45.23
N LEU A 190 -8.03 -43.92 -46.13
CA LEU A 190 -9.38 -44.49 -46.06
C LEU A 190 -9.40 -46.01 -46.32
N ALA A 191 -8.55 -46.52 -47.21
CA ALA A 191 -8.38 -47.95 -47.44
C ALA A 191 -7.70 -48.66 -46.26
N ALA A 192 -6.93 -47.95 -45.43
CA ALA A 192 -6.40 -48.47 -44.16
C ALA A 192 -7.47 -48.48 -43.04
N ASP A 193 -8.55 -47.71 -43.21
CA ASP A 193 -9.75 -47.67 -42.36
C ASP A 193 -10.86 -48.64 -42.86
N GLU A 194 -10.54 -49.64 -43.69
CA GLU A 194 -11.45 -50.75 -44.04
C GLU A 194 -12.00 -51.39 -42.75
N PRO A 195 -13.31 -51.28 -42.47
CA PRO A 195 -13.90 -51.59 -41.18
C PRO A 195 -14.24 -53.07 -41.06
N ASP A 196 -13.25 -53.97 -41.12
CA ASP A 196 -13.52 -55.41 -41.00
C ASP A 196 -12.62 -56.15 -40.00
N ARG A 197 -11.96 -55.40 -39.11
CA ARG A 197 -11.20 -55.98 -37.98
C ARG A 197 -11.72 -55.62 -36.59
N PHE A 198 -12.63 -54.66 -36.47
CA PHE A 198 -13.18 -54.19 -35.18
C PHE A 198 -14.61 -53.65 -35.31
N THR A 199 -15.54 -54.40 -35.89
CA THR A 199 -16.96 -54.00 -35.82
C THR A 199 -17.48 -54.19 -34.40
N ALA A 200 -17.52 -53.11 -33.61
CA ALA A 200 -18.18 -53.02 -32.30
C ALA A 200 -19.73 -53.03 -32.41
N ARG A 201 -20.29 -53.84 -33.31
CA ARG A 201 -21.74 -54.03 -33.41
C ARG A 201 -22.09 -55.30 -32.64
N PRO A 202 -22.82 -55.20 -31.50
CA PRO A 202 -23.26 -56.39 -30.78
C PRO A 202 -24.18 -57.22 -31.67
N SER A 203 -24.06 -58.56 -31.55
CA SER A 203 -24.91 -59.51 -32.26
C SER A 203 -26.38 -59.28 -31.91
N MET A 204 -27.25 -59.39 -32.92
CA MET A 204 -28.70 -59.26 -32.74
C MET A 204 -29.20 -60.24 -31.65
N PRO A 205 -29.96 -59.77 -30.65
CA PRO A 205 -30.38 -60.62 -29.53
C PRO A 205 -31.35 -61.71 -30.00
N SER A 206 -31.16 -62.93 -29.51
CA SER A 206 -31.91 -64.12 -29.91
C SER A 206 -33.34 -64.19 -29.36
N ASN A 207 -33.64 -63.40 -28.32
CA ASN A 207 -34.90 -63.48 -27.57
C ASN A 207 -35.69 -62.19 -27.76
N ILE A 208 -36.22 -62.00 -28.97
CA ILE A 208 -37.19 -60.93 -29.24
C ILE A 208 -38.55 -61.45 -28.77
N ILE A 209 -39.13 -60.77 -27.77
CA ILE A 209 -40.48 -61.07 -27.29
C ILE A 209 -41.46 -60.48 -28.31
N TYR A 210 -42.17 -61.32 -29.05
CA TYR A 210 -43.22 -60.89 -29.98
C TYR A 210 -44.57 -60.86 -29.25
N GLY A 211 -45.18 -59.67 -29.11
CA GLY A 211 -46.51 -59.49 -28.52
C GLY A 211 -46.80 -58.04 -28.08
N ASP A 212 -48.05 -57.74 -27.71
CA ASP A 212 -48.56 -56.43 -27.23
C ASP A 212 -48.15 -56.11 -25.77
N ALA A 213 -47.03 -56.66 -25.31
CA ALA A 213 -46.47 -56.36 -24.01
C ALA A 213 -45.63 -55.09 -24.13
N VAL A 214 -46.27 -53.93 -23.99
CA VAL A 214 -45.56 -52.64 -23.96
C VAL A 214 -44.64 -52.64 -22.74
N GLN A 215 -43.33 -52.73 -22.97
CA GLN A 215 -42.31 -52.60 -21.93
C GLN A 215 -42.24 -51.12 -21.49
N THR A 216 -43.25 -50.65 -20.77
CA THR A 216 -43.35 -49.26 -20.30
C THR A 216 -42.17 -48.84 -19.42
N GLN A 217 -41.54 -49.81 -18.74
CA GLN A 217 -40.35 -49.57 -17.91
C GLN A 217 -39.02 -49.69 -18.67
N ALA A 218 -39.00 -50.15 -19.93
CA ALA A 218 -37.76 -50.26 -20.71
C ALA A 218 -37.30 -48.89 -21.26
N PHE A 219 -38.20 -47.90 -21.31
CA PHE A 219 -37.89 -46.55 -21.77
C PHE A 219 -38.42 -45.52 -20.78
N ASN A 220 -37.63 -45.24 -19.75
CA ASN A 220 -37.88 -44.14 -18.81
C ASN A 220 -36.99 -42.95 -19.22
N PRO A 221 -37.51 -41.95 -19.97
CA PRO A 221 -36.72 -40.77 -20.33
C PRO A 221 -36.23 -40.00 -19.08
N ASP A 222 -36.96 -40.11 -17.98
CA ASP A 222 -36.68 -39.45 -16.71
C ASP A 222 -35.56 -40.11 -15.90
N GLU A 223 -35.11 -41.32 -16.26
CA GLU A 223 -34.04 -42.00 -15.51
C GLU A 223 -32.73 -41.23 -15.59
N THR A 224 -32.42 -40.66 -16.77
CA THR A 224 -31.24 -39.81 -16.97
C THR A 224 -31.32 -38.53 -16.14
N ILE A 225 -32.51 -37.94 -16.04
CA ILE A 225 -32.78 -36.74 -15.25
C ILE A 225 -32.68 -37.07 -13.76
N ALA A 226 -33.23 -38.20 -13.33
CA ALA A 226 -33.17 -38.68 -11.94
C ALA A 226 -31.74 -38.98 -11.51
N GLN A 227 -30.92 -39.60 -12.37
CA GLN A 227 -29.51 -39.84 -12.12
C GLN A 227 -28.73 -38.51 -12.02
N GLN A 228 -28.96 -37.57 -12.94
CA GLN A 228 -28.33 -36.24 -12.88
C GLN A 228 -28.73 -35.47 -11.61
N MET A 229 -30.00 -35.54 -11.21
CA MET A 229 -30.48 -34.91 -9.97
C MET A 229 -29.89 -35.59 -8.73
N ALA A 230 -29.75 -36.91 -8.71
CA ALA A 230 -29.11 -37.65 -7.64
C ALA A 230 -27.61 -37.31 -7.53
N ASP A 231 -26.91 -37.20 -8.67
CA ASP A 231 -25.50 -36.78 -8.73
C ASP A 231 -25.30 -35.35 -8.25
N LEU A 232 -26.22 -34.44 -8.60
CA LEU A 232 -26.21 -33.06 -8.11
C LEU A 232 -26.46 -33.01 -6.60
N ALA A 233 -27.44 -33.75 -6.08
CA ALA A 233 -27.71 -33.83 -4.65
C ALA A 233 -26.51 -34.41 -3.88
N ALA A 234 -25.94 -35.51 -4.36
CA ALA A 234 -24.76 -36.13 -3.78
C ALA A 234 -23.51 -35.23 -3.85
N LYS A 235 -23.40 -34.32 -4.82
CA LYS A 235 -22.33 -33.30 -4.85
C LYS A 235 -22.60 -32.14 -3.90
N ARG A 236 -23.86 -31.74 -3.76
CA ARG A 236 -24.29 -30.59 -2.95
C ARG A 236 -24.24 -30.87 -1.46
N ASP A 237 -24.62 -32.07 -1.04
CA ASP A 237 -24.76 -32.42 0.38
C ASP A 237 -23.48 -33.04 0.99
N LYS A 238 -22.34 -32.91 0.30
CA LYS A 238 -21.01 -33.33 0.80
C LYS A 238 -20.50 -32.45 1.94
N GLU A 239 -20.85 -31.18 1.90
CA GLU A 239 -20.53 -30.23 2.95
C GLU A 239 -21.77 -30.05 3.81
N LEU A 240 -21.59 -30.12 5.13
CA LEU A 240 -22.65 -29.79 6.08
C LEU A 240 -23.14 -28.38 5.73
N THR A 241 -24.38 -28.23 5.28
CA THR A 241 -25.05 -26.93 5.19
C THR A 241 -25.70 -26.64 6.54
N PRO A 242 -25.34 -25.57 7.26
CA PRO A 242 -24.38 -24.51 6.91
C PRO A 242 -22.90 -24.90 7.09
N PRO A 243 -22.00 -24.37 6.25
CA PRO A 243 -20.58 -24.72 6.28
C PRO A 243 -19.96 -24.42 7.66
N PRO A 244 -18.96 -25.21 8.09
CA PRO A 244 -18.25 -24.94 9.34
C PRO A 244 -17.60 -23.56 9.30
N GLU A 245 -17.46 -22.92 10.47
CA GLU A 245 -16.86 -21.59 10.60
C GLU A 245 -15.37 -21.63 10.23
N LEU A 246 -15.05 -21.35 8.97
CA LEU A 246 -13.67 -21.25 8.51
C LEU A 246 -13.09 -19.87 8.83
N HIS A 247 -12.09 -19.85 9.70
CA HIS A 247 -11.37 -18.62 10.06
C HIS A 247 -10.03 -18.49 9.35
N PHE A 248 -9.62 -17.24 9.10
CA PHE A 248 -8.32 -16.92 8.53
C PHE A 248 -7.15 -17.43 9.40
N ASP A 249 -6.24 -18.21 8.80
CA ASP A 249 -5.00 -18.68 9.43
C ASP A 249 -3.83 -17.77 9.01
N GLY A 250 -3.43 -16.87 9.90
CA GLY A 250 -2.34 -15.95 9.63
C GLY A 250 -0.94 -16.56 9.62
N LYS A 251 -0.80 -17.88 9.85
CA LYS A 251 0.46 -18.60 9.56
C LYS A 251 0.62 -18.92 8.08
N ALA A 252 -0.48 -19.04 7.33
CA ALA A 252 -0.45 -19.39 5.92
C ALA A 252 0.04 -18.23 5.03
N GLU A 253 -0.27 -16.98 5.39
CA GLU A 253 0.04 -15.82 4.56
C GLU A 253 0.89 -14.78 5.29
N VAL A 254 2.21 -14.79 5.04
CA VAL A 254 3.17 -13.88 5.69
C VAL A 254 3.06 -12.45 5.18
N ARG A 255 2.55 -12.24 3.95
CA ARG A 255 2.46 -10.91 3.30
C ARG A 255 1.50 -9.95 4.00
N GLN A 256 0.55 -10.45 4.78
CA GLN A 256 -0.46 -9.64 5.46
C GLN A 256 -0.07 -9.27 6.91
N ARG A 257 1.13 -9.64 7.36
CA ARG A 257 1.55 -9.43 8.76
C ARG A 257 2.01 -7.98 8.95
N GLY A 258 1.08 -7.12 9.38
CA GLY A 258 1.35 -5.74 9.82
C GLY A 258 1.75 -5.64 11.30
N MET A 259 1.96 -4.41 11.76
CA MET A 259 2.16 -4.10 13.18
C MET A 259 0.83 -4.30 13.93
N GLY A 260 0.80 -5.15 14.96
CA GLY A 260 -0.44 -5.49 15.68
C GLY A 260 -1.17 -6.73 15.16
N PHE A 261 -0.50 -7.58 14.40
CA PHE A 261 -1.03 -8.89 14.00
C PHE A 261 -1.20 -9.82 15.23
N PHE A 262 -2.42 -10.35 15.39
CA PHE A 262 -2.76 -11.38 16.39
C PHE A 262 -3.07 -12.70 15.69
N ASN A 263 -2.62 -13.81 16.27
CA ASN A 263 -2.92 -15.15 15.78
C ASN A 263 -3.80 -15.87 16.80
N PHE A 264 -5.06 -16.11 16.43
CA PHE A 264 -6.02 -16.78 17.29
C PHE A 264 -5.93 -18.31 17.17
N SER A 265 -6.48 -19.02 18.16
CA SER A 265 -6.66 -20.47 18.08
C SER A 265 -7.64 -20.85 16.95
N LYS A 266 -7.52 -22.10 16.48
CA LYS A 266 -8.48 -22.70 15.54
C LYS A 266 -9.71 -23.22 16.27
N ASP A 267 -9.57 -23.52 17.56
CA ASP A 267 -10.67 -23.95 18.41
C ASP A 267 -11.55 -22.75 18.73
N GLU A 268 -12.85 -22.88 18.44
CA GLU A 268 -13.80 -21.75 18.52
C GLU A 268 -13.93 -21.20 19.94
N GLU A 269 -13.93 -22.08 20.94
CA GLU A 269 -14.07 -21.70 22.35
C GLU A 269 -12.87 -20.86 22.79
N GLU A 270 -11.66 -21.35 22.56
CA GLU A 270 -10.42 -20.63 22.87
C GLU A 270 -10.33 -19.31 22.09
N ARG A 271 -10.77 -19.30 20.83
CA ARG A 271 -10.81 -18.08 20.00
C ARG A 271 -11.78 -17.06 20.58
N LYS A 272 -12.99 -17.47 20.96
CA LYS A 272 -14.00 -16.61 21.58
C LYS A 272 -13.49 -16.03 22.90
N GLU A 273 -12.81 -16.83 23.72
CA GLU A 273 -12.17 -16.36 24.94
C GLU A 273 -11.07 -15.31 24.66
N GLN A 274 -10.18 -15.59 23.71
CA GLN A 274 -9.11 -14.67 23.30
C GLN A 274 -9.68 -13.34 22.79
N MET A 275 -10.73 -13.37 21.97
CA MET A 275 -11.43 -12.18 21.48
C MET A 275 -12.06 -11.40 22.63
N SER A 276 -12.77 -12.09 23.54
CA SER A 276 -13.41 -11.45 24.71
C SER A 276 -12.40 -10.77 25.62
N ARG A 277 -11.18 -11.31 25.73
CA ARG A 277 -10.10 -10.72 26.52
C ARG A 277 -9.59 -9.42 25.89
N ILE A 278 -9.39 -9.41 24.57
CA ILE A 278 -8.96 -8.21 23.83
C ILE A 278 -10.04 -7.14 23.91
N GLU A 279 -11.32 -7.50 23.82
CA GLU A 279 -12.43 -6.57 23.98
C GLU A 279 -12.45 -5.93 25.37
N LYS A 280 -12.24 -6.72 26.44
CA LYS A 280 -12.12 -6.19 27.81
C LYS A 280 -10.95 -5.22 27.94
N GLU A 281 -9.77 -5.56 27.42
CA GLU A 281 -8.61 -4.67 27.43
C GLU A 281 -8.90 -3.37 26.65
N ARG A 282 -9.61 -3.48 25.51
CA ARG A 282 -10.03 -2.30 24.74
C ARG A 282 -10.98 -1.42 25.56
N GLU A 283 -12.00 -1.99 26.18
CA GLU A 283 -12.93 -1.25 27.04
C GLU A 283 -12.21 -0.54 28.17
N GLU A 284 -11.26 -1.20 28.84
CA GLU A 284 -10.46 -0.60 29.91
C GLU A 284 -9.63 0.58 29.39
N THR A 285 -8.95 0.44 28.25
CA THR A 285 -8.16 1.54 27.67
C THR A 285 -9.03 2.69 27.20
N GLU A 286 -10.23 2.42 26.69
CA GLU A 286 -11.20 3.44 26.28
C GLU A 286 -11.76 4.17 27.50
N ARG A 287 -12.08 3.46 28.59
CA ARG A 287 -12.49 4.06 29.88
C ARG A 287 -11.41 4.98 30.43
N VAL A 288 -10.16 4.51 30.53
CA VAL A 288 -9.02 5.32 31.02
C VAL A 288 -8.78 6.54 30.13
N ARG A 289 -8.89 6.39 28.80
CA ARG A 289 -8.78 7.53 27.87
C ARG A 289 -9.90 8.54 28.07
N ARG A 290 -11.14 8.09 28.31
CA ARG A 290 -12.29 8.95 28.56
C ARG A 290 -12.12 9.71 29.87
N GLU A 291 -11.78 9.03 30.96
CA GLU A 291 -11.52 9.64 32.25
C GLU A 291 -10.41 10.69 32.18
N ARG A 292 -9.30 10.38 31.47
CA ARG A 292 -8.21 11.34 31.26
C ARG A 292 -8.68 12.58 30.49
N LYS A 293 -9.50 12.40 29.46
CA LYS A 293 -10.08 13.52 28.69
C LYS A 293 -10.98 14.37 29.57
N GLU A 294 -11.86 13.76 30.35
CA GLU A 294 -12.75 14.46 31.28
C GLU A 294 -11.96 15.25 32.34
N GLN A 295 -10.89 14.68 32.90
CA GLN A 295 -10.02 15.39 33.84
C GLN A 295 -9.34 16.60 33.19
N ILE A 296 -8.88 16.46 31.95
CA ILE A 296 -8.29 17.56 31.18
C ILE A 296 -9.34 18.64 30.90
N GLU A 297 -10.57 18.27 30.57
CA GLU A 297 -11.68 19.20 30.33
C GLU A 297 -12.07 19.94 31.60
N LYS A 298 -12.27 19.24 32.71
CA LYS A 298 -12.51 19.85 34.04
C LYS A 298 -11.40 20.84 34.40
N ARG A 299 -10.13 20.48 34.16
CA ARG A 299 -8.99 21.40 34.38
C ARG A 299 -9.06 22.63 33.46
N LYS A 300 -9.40 22.45 32.18
CA LYS A 300 -9.56 23.57 31.23
C LYS A 300 -10.71 24.50 31.63
N GLU A 301 -11.83 23.96 32.10
CA GLU A 301 -12.97 24.73 32.59
C GLU A 301 -12.60 25.54 33.84
N MET A 302 -11.91 24.92 34.80
CA MET A 302 -11.40 25.63 35.99
C MET A 302 -10.47 26.79 35.59
N ILE A 303 -9.58 26.58 34.61
CA ILE A 303 -8.71 27.64 34.09
C ILE A 303 -9.53 28.72 33.38
N ARG A 304 -10.55 28.35 32.61
CA ARG A 304 -11.44 29.30 31.91
C ARG A 304 -12.22 30.16 32.90
N ASN A 305 -12.77 29.56 33.96
CA ASN A 305 -13.48 30.28 35.01
C ASN A 305 -12.54 31.22 35.78
N LYS A 306 -11.32 30.77 36.12
CA LYS A 306 -10.29 31.65 36.71
C LYS A 306 -9.93 32.82 35.80
N LYS A 307 -9.80 32.59 34.48
CA LYS A 307 -9.53 33.66 33.52
C LYS A 307 -10.67 34.67 33.44
N ARG A 308 -11.94 34.21 33.43
CA ARG A 308 -13.12 35.08 33.47
C ARG A 308 -13.15 35.95 34.72
N ALA A 309 -12.97 35.35 35.91
CA ALA A 309 -12.94 36.10 37.17
C ALA A 309 -11.80 37.14 37.22
N ILE A 310 -10.62 36.82 36.67
CA ILE A 310 -9.51 37.79 36.56
C ILE A 310 -9.87 38.92 35.59
N GLN A 311 -10.52 38.60 34.46
CA GLN A 311 -10.95 39.60 33.49
C GLN A 311 -11.99 40.54 34.08
N GLU A 312 -12.99 40.02 34.80
CA GLU A 312 -14.01 40.82 35.49
C GLU A 312 -13.39 41.76 36.53
N LYS A 313 -12.47 41.24 37.38
CA LYS A 313 -11.74 42.09 38.33
C LYS A 313 -10.88 43.15 37.66
N ARG A 314 -10.29 42.83 36.50
CA ARG A 314 -9.51 43.81 35.72
C ARG A 314 -10.39 44.86 35.09
N SER A 315 -11.55 44.50 34.53
CA SER A 315 -12.49 45.48 33.97
C SER A 315 -13.10 46.36 35.05
N GLN A 316 -13.42 45.81 36.22
CA GLN A 316 -13.86 46.59 37.38
C GLN A 316 -12.77 47.57 37.83
N GLY A 317 -11.54 47.09 38.03
CA GLY A 317 -10.43 47.98 38.41
C GLY A 317 -10.07 49.01 37.34
N GLN A 318 -10.27 48.72 36.04
CA GLN A 318 -10.13 49.72 34.96
C GLN A 318 -11.28 50.73 34.98
N ALA A 319 -12.51 50.29 35.25
CA ALA A 319 -13.66 51.17 35.38
C ALA A 319 -13.55 52.09 36.60
N GLU A 320 -13.10 51.58 37.75
CA GLU A 320 -12.85 52.38 38.96
C GLU A 320 -11.75 53.42 38.70
N ARG A 321 -10.62 53.02 38.11
CA ARG A 321 -9.56 53.97 37.72
C ARG A 321 -10.05 55.03 36.74
N PHE A 322 -10.86 54.64 35.76
CA PHE A 322 -11.46 55.58 34.83
C PHE A 322 -12.42 56.55 35.54
N LEU A 323 -13.22 56.08 36.51
CA LEU A 323 -14.11 56.93 37.30
C LEU A 323 -13.34 57.85 38.25
N ASP A 324 -12.24 57.39 38.84
CA ASP A 324 -11.36 58.21 39.68
C ASP A 324 -10.65 59.30 38.84
N GLU A 325 -10.17 58.94 37.64
CA GLU A 325 -9.54 59.87 36.70
C GLU A 325 -10.54 60.90 36.17
N LEU A 326 -11.74 60.46 35.77
CA LEU A 326 -12.84 61.34 35.35
C LEU A 326 -13.33 62.23 36.50
N GLY A 327 -13.40 61.69 37.71
CA GLY A 327 -13.73 62.47 38.91
C GLY A 327 -12.69 63.54 39.17
N ALA A 328 -11.40 63.19 39.12
CA ALA A 328 -10.32 64.15 39.26
C ALA A 328 -10.37 65.25 38.18
N GLU A 329 -10.67 64.91 36.93
CA GLU A 329 -10.82 65.89 35.84
C GLU A 329 -12.05 66.81 36.04
N LEU A 330 -13.20 66.23 36.40
CA LEU A 330 -14.45 66.98 36.62
C LEU A 330 -14.42 67.89 37.86
N PHE A 331 -13.72 67.49 38.92
CA PHE A 331 -13.55 68.32 40.11
C PHE A 331 -12.42 69.36 39.96
N LYS A 332 -11.46 69.12 39.07
CA LYS A 332 -10.41 70.09 38.74
C LYS A 332 -10.94 71.25 37.89
N ASP A 333 -11.86 70.98 36.95
CA ASP A 333 -12.55 72.02 36.18
C ASP A 333 -13.48 72.91 37.01
N LYS A 334 -13.84 72.52 38.25
CA LYS A 334 -14.64 73.36 39.17
C LYS A 334 -13.78 74.33 39.99
N ASP A 335 -12.58 73.94 40.40
CA ASP A 335 -11.67 74.86 41.12
C ASP A 335 -11.10 75.95 40.18
N ASP A 336 -10.86 75.63 38.90
CA ASP A 336 -10.43 76.62 37.89
C ASP A 336 -11.58 77.57 37.44
N GLY A 337 -12.82 77.27 37.82
CA GLY A 337 -14.01 78.08 37.54
C GLY A 337 -14.30 79.18 38.58
N ASP A 338 -13.91 78.97 39.84
CA ASP A 338 -14.11 79.95 40.92
C ASP A 338 -12.96 80.99 41.02
N GLU A 339 -11.74 80.66 40.56
CA GLU A 339 -10.65 81.65 40.51
C GLU A 339 -10.89 82.75 39.44
N LYS A 340 -11.61 82.44 38.35
CA LYS A 340 -11.98 83.46 37.34
C LYS A 340 -13.18 84.33 37.73
N GLY A 341 -13.90 83.98 38.78
CA GLY A 341 -14.99 84.79 39.35
C GLY A 341 -14.48 85.92 40.25
N GLN A 342 -13.35 85.72 40.93
CA GLN A 342 -12.79 86.71 41.87
C GLN A 342 -11.93 87.79 41.18
N GLU A 343 -11.38 87.52 39.99
CA GLU A 343 -10.63 88.55 39.24
C GLU A 343 -11.54 89.64 38.63
N LYS A 344 -12.84 89.38 38.42
CA LYS A 344 -13.77 90.38 37.85
C LYS A 344 -14.36 91.36 38.87
N GLU A 345 -14.46 91.00 40.14
CA GLU A 345 -14.91 91.95 41.19
C GLU A 345 -13.79 92.92 41.64
N GLY A 346 -12.52 92.58 41.38
CA GLY A 346 -11.37 93.46 41.64
C GLY A 346 -11.16 94.58 40.60
N GLU A 347 -11.66 94.41 39.37
CA GLU A 347 -11.44 95.36 38.27
C GLU A 347 -12.52 96.46 38.17
N GLU A 348 -13.72 96.24 38.73
CA GLU A 348 -14.79 97.26 38.77
C GLU A 348 -14.57 98.32 39.88
N ALA A 349 -13.92 97.97 40.99
CA ALA A 349 -13.61 98.92 42.07
C ALA A 349 -12.51 99.95 41.70
N ALA A 350 -11.75 99.71 40.63
CA ALA A 350 -10.67 100.61 40.17
C ALA A 350 -11.13 101.67 39.15
N LYS A 351 -12.37 101.63 38.67
CA LYS A 351 -12.91 102.58 37.67
C LYS A 351 -13.77 103.72 38.25
N GLU A 352 -14.05 103.73 39.55
CA GLU A 352 -14.83 104.79 40.22
C GLU A 352 -13.95 105.86 40.91
N ALA A 353 -12.62 105.81 40.72
CA ALA A 353 -11.65 106.74 41.33
C ALA A 353 -10.74 107.46 40.30
N ALA A 354 -11.28 107.78 39.12
CA ALA A 354 -10.60 108.61 38.12
C ALA A 354 -11.46 109.78 37.65
#